data_AF-A0A7W8UPW3-F1
#
_entry.id   AF-A0A7W8UPW3-F1
#
_cell.length_a   1.000
_cell.length_b   1.000
_cell.length_c   1.000
_cell.angle_alpha   90.00
_cell.angle_beta   90.00
_cell.angle_gamma   90.00
#
_symmetry.space_group_name_H-M   'P 1'
#
loop_
_entity.id
_entity.type
_entity.pdbx_description
1 polymer ?
#
loop_
_entity_poly.entity_id
_entity_poly.type
_entity_poly.pdbx_seq_one_letter_code
_entity_poly.pdbx_strand_id
1 'polypeptide(L)' 'MRWFLFGAAVLFLSGCSPQTEQFHTVDELIADDALLTKIIAECRANPDELHDTPNSRNAEAADGKLRLERMRKALGG' A
#
# COMPACT_ATOMS: atom_id res chain seq x y z
N MET A 1 -32.82 -19.35 -22.02
CA MET A 1 -32.79 -18.13 -21.17
C MET A 1 -32.20 -18.36 -19.78
N ARG A 2 -32.68 -19.34 -18.99
CA ARG A 2 -32.36 -19.45 -17.56
C ARG A 2 -30.88 -19.72 -17.25
N TRP A 3 -30.18 -20.47 -18.10
CA TRP A 3 -28.74 -20.76 -17.98
C TRP A 3 -27.86 -19.51 -18.15
N PHE A 4 -28.24 -18.60 -19.06
CA PHE A 4 -27.50 -17.35 -19.27
C PHE A 4 -27.55 -16.44 -18.04
N LEU A 5 -28.66 -16.47 -17.30
CA LEU A 5 -28.81 -15.72 -16.04
C LEU A 5 -27.89 -16.27 -14.95
N PHE A 6 -27.74 -17.60 -14.86
CA PHE A 6 -26.81 -18.23 -13.92
C PHE A 6 -25.34 -17.94 -14.26
N GLY A 7 -24.99 -17.96 -15.56
CA GLY A 7 -23.64 -17.60 -16.00
C GLY A 7 -23.26 -16.15 -15.71
N ALA A 8 -24.19 -15.21 -15.92
CA ALA A 8 -23.99 -13.80 -15.60
C ALA A 8 -23.83 -13.57 -14.09
N ALA A 9 -24.60 -14.27 -13.25
CA ALA A 9 -24.51 -14.14 -11.79
C ALA A 9 -23.14 -14.57 -11.23
N VAL A 10 -22.54 -15.63 -11.78
CA VAL A 10 -21.21 -16.10 -11.34
C VAL A 10 -20.09 -15.12 -11.70
N LEU A 11 -20.18 -14.45 -12.86
CA LEU A 11 -19.20 -13.43 -13.27
C LEU A 11 -19.22 -12.17 -12.39
N PHE A 12 -20.39 -11.78 -11.88
CA PHE A 12 -20.49 -10.66 -10.94
C PHE A 12 -19.89 -10.98 -9.56
N LEU A 13 -19.87 -12.26 -9.16
CA LEU A 13 -19.36 -12.68 -7.85
C LEU A 13 -17.82 -12.78 -7.79
N SER A 14 -17.12 -12.92 -8.92
CA SER A 14 -15.65 -12.94 -8.93
C SER A 14 -15.01 -11.55 -8.78
N GLY A 15 -15.79 -10.47 -8.89
CA GLY A 15 -15.31 -9.10 -8.70
C GLY A 15 -15.20 -8.67 -7.23
N CYS A 16 -15.66 -9.50 -6.29
CA CYS A 16 -15.68 -9.20 -4.87
C CYS A 16 -14.48 -9.81 -4.11
N SER A 17 -13.35 -10.04 -4.80
CA SER A 17 -12.10 -10.32 -4.11
C SER A 17 -11.52 -8.97 -3.67
N PRO A 18 -11.24 -8.73 -2.38
CA PRO A 18 -10.44 -7.58 -2.01
C PRO A 18 -9.15 -7.68 -2.83
N GLN A 19 -8.85 -6.62 -3.59
CA GLN A 19 -7.57 -6.50 -4.29
C GLN A 19 -6.52 -6.94 -3.30
N THR A 20 -5.78 -8.00 -3.64
CA THR A 20 -4.77 -8.56 -2.76
C THR A 20 -3.72 -7.46 -2.61
N GLU A 21 -3.88 -6.63 -1.58
CA GLU A 21 -2.95 -5.56 -1.29
C GLU A 21 -1.60 -6.24 -1.16
N GLN A 22 -0.71 -5.95 -2.10
CA GLN A 22 0.63 -6.50 -2.04
C GLN A 22 1.27 -5.92 -0.78
N PHE A 23 1.69 -6.81 0.12
CA PHE A 23 2.36 -6.41 1.33
C PHE A 23 3.79 -6.00 0.98
N HIS A 24 4.10 -4.71 1.11
CA HIS A 24 5.42 -4.17 0.81
C HIS A 24 6.25 -4.09 2.09
N THR A 25 7.48 -4.59 2.02
CA THR A 25 8.40 -4.52 3.16
C THR A 25 9.04 -3.13 3.27
N VAL A 26 9.53 -2.78 4.46
CA VAL A 26 10.22 -1.50 4.68
C VAL A 26 11.41 -1.33 3.71
N ASP A 27 12.19 -2.37 3.46
CA ASP A 27 13.37 -2.28 2.60
C ASP A 27 13.01 -2.12 1.12
N GLU A 28 11.91 -2.74 0.67
CA GLU A 28 11.36 -2.54 -0.68
C GLU A 28 10.90 -1.09 -0.88
N LEU A 29 10.21 -0.53 0.12
CA LEU A 29 9.75 0.86 0.09
C LEU A 29 10.91 1.87 0.16
N ILE A 30 12.01 1.52 0.83
CA ILE A 30 13.23 2.34 0.82
C ILE A 30 13.91 2.29 -0.55
N ALA A 31 13.84 1.15 -1.25
CA ALA A 31 14.42 0.98 -2.57
C ALA A 31 13.62 1.68 -3.68
N ASP A 32 12.32 1.89 -3.49
CA ASP A 32 11.42 2.54 -4.45
C ASP A 32 10.68 3.74 -3.82
N ASP A 33 11.29 4.92 -3.97
CA ASP A 33 10.76 6.20 -3.47
C ASP A 33 9.41 6.58 -4.12
N ALA A 34 9.15 6.15 -5.36
CA ALA A 34 7.90 6.41 -6.06
C ALA A 34 6.76 5.57 -5.46
N LEU A 35 7.03 4.30 -5.20
CA LEU A 35 6.10 3.40 -4.51
C LEU A 35 5.81 3.88 -3.07
N LEU A 36 6.86 4.28 -2.34
CA LEU A 36 6.72 4.84 -0.99
C LEU A 36 5.83 6.09 -0.97
N THR A 37 6.09 7.03 -1.88
CA THR A 37 5.30 8.26 -1.99
C THR A 37 3.84 7.98 -2.29
N LYS A 38 3.58 7.02 -3.19
CA LYS A 38 2.22 6.59 -3.53
C LYS A 38 1.50 6.02 -2.30
N ILE A 39 2.12 5.07 -1.60
CA ILE A 39 1.49 4.42 -0.45
C ILE A 39 1.23 5.45 0.65
N ILE A 40 2.18 6.33 0.99
CA ILE A 40 1.97 7.40 1.98
C ILE A 40 0.78 8.30 1.61
N ALA A 41 0.63 8.63 0.33
CA ALA A 41 -0.52 9.42 -0.13
C ALA A 41 -1.85 8.67 0.05
N GLU A 42 -1.87 7.36 -0.24
CA GLU A 42 -3.04 6.49 -0.02
C GLU A 42 -3.37 6.36 1.48
N CYS A 43 -2.37 6.20 2.36
CA CYS A 43 -2.54 6.15 3.82
C CYS A 43 -3.18 7.45 4.34
N ARG A 44 -2.69 8.60 3.87
CA ARG A 44 -3.17 9.92 4.30
C ARG A 44 -4.56 10.25 3.77
N ALA A 45 -4.93 9.71 2.61
CA ALA A 45 -6.23 9.92 2.00
C ALA A 45 -7.35 9.18 2.76
N ASN A 46 -7.04 8.03 3.38
CA ASN A 46 -8.02 7.20 4.09
C ASN A 46 -7.52 6.85 5.51
N PRO A 47 -7.37 7.84 6.39
CA PRO A 47 -6.78 7.63 7.71
C PRO A 47 -7.57 6.65 8.57
N ASP A 48 -8.90 6.64 8.48
CA ASP A 48 -9.75 5.76 9.31
C ASP A 48 -9.73 4.29 8.86
N GLU A 49 -9.44 4.02 7.59
CA GLU A 49 -9.49 2.67 7.00
C GLU A 49 -8.11 2.04 6.86
N LEU A 50 -7.07 2.85 6.59
CA LEU A 50 -5.75 2.36 6.22
C LEU A 50 -4.68 2.57 7.30
N HIS A 51 -4.89 3.37 8.35
CA HIS A 51 -3.84 3.67 9.35
C HIS A 51 -3.18 2.41 9.95
N ASP A 52 -3.97 1.37 10.23
CA ASP A 52 -3.46 0.12 10.81
C ASP A 52 -3.10 -0.97 9.79
N THR A 53 -3.15 -0.65 8.49
CA THR A 53 -2.70 -1.61 7.48
C THR A 53 -1.17 -1.80 7.55
N PRO A 54 -0.67 -3.03 7.34
CA PRO A 54 0.76 -3.29 7.34
C PRO A 54 1.54 -2.40 6.36
N ASN A 55 0.97 -2.09 5.19
CA ASN A 55 1.59 -1.20 4.20
C ASN A 55 1.76 0.22 4.73
N SER A 56 0.75 0.77 5.39
CA SER A 56 0.83 2.11 5.98
C SER A 56 1.89 2.20 7.07
N ARG A 57 1.92 1.21 7.97
CA ARG A 57 2.94 1.13 9.02
C ARG A 57 4.36 0.97 8.45
N ASN A 58 4.51 0.16 7.41
CA ASN A 58 5.81 -0.03 6.75
C ASN A 58 6.25 1.23 6.00
N ALA A 59 5.33 1.95 5.36
CA ALA A 59 5.60 3.21 4.68
C ALA A 59 6.02 4.32 5.65
N GLU A 60 5.35 4.45 6.79
CA GLU A 60 5.76 5.39 7.85
C GLU A 60 7.15 5.06 8.41
N ALA A 61 7.45 3.77 8.62
CA ALA A 61 8.77 3.33 9.06
C ALA A 61 9.87 3.63 8.01
N ALA A 62 9.57 3.38 6.72
CA ALA A 62 10.47 3.68 5.61
C ALA A 62 10.76 5.19 5.48
N ASP A 63 9.73 6.05 5.53
CA ASP A 63 9.89 7.50 5.52
C ASP A 63 10.72 8.00 6.71
N GLY A 64 10.47 7.46 7.90
CA GLY A 64 11.24 7.75 9.10
C GLY A 64 12.72 7.39 8.93
N LYS A 65 13.03 6.21 8.41
CA LYS A 65 14.40 5.76 8.13
C LYS A 65 15.07 6.66 7.09
N LEU A 66 14.43 6.95 5.96
CA LEU A 66 14.96 7.87 4.95
C LEU A 66 15.21 9.28 5.50
N ARG A 67 14.32 9.79 6.34
CA ARG A 67 14.50 11.10 6.99
C ARG A 67 15.72 11.11 7.90
N LEU A 68 15.89 10.07 8.72
CA LEU A 68 17.07 9.91 9.58
C LEU A 68 18.36 9.78 8.77
N GLU A 69 18.36 9.01 7.68
CA GLU A 69 19.51 8.86 6.77
C GLU A 69 19.89 10.20 6.12
N ARG A 70 18.90 11.00 5.70
CA ARG A 70 19.13 12.35 5.17
C ARG A 70 19.74 13.27 6.24
N MET A 71 19.25 13.19 7.48
CA MET A 71 19.79 13.95 8.61
C MET A 71 21.24 13.52 8.91
N ARG A 72 21.51 12.21 8.97
CA ARG A 72 22.86 11.65 9.16
C ARG A 72 23.83 12.18 8.12
N LYS A 73 23.45 12.14 6.84
CA LYS A 73 24.25 12.67 5.73
C LYS A 73 24.49 14.18 5.86
N ALA A 74 23.48 14.94 6.27
CA ALA A 74 23.62 16.39 6.49
C ALA A 74 24.57 16.75 7.64
N LEU A 75 24.69 15.89 8.65
CA LEU A 75 25.61 16.03 9.78
C LEU A 75 27.04 15.55 9.48
N GLY A 76 27.33 15.13 8.24
CA GLY A 76 28.65 14.66 7.82
C GLY A 76 28.97 13.21 8.19
N GLY A 77 27.94 12.40 8.47
CA GLY A 77 28.08 10.97 8.73
C GLY A 77 28.10 10.08 7.49
#